data_AF-A0A356X3E0-F1
#
_entry.id   AF-A0A356X3E0-F1
#
_cell.length_a   1.000
_cell.length_b   1.000
_cell.length_c   1.000
_cell.angle_alpha   90.00
_cell.angle_beta   90.00
_cell.angle_gamma   90.00
#
_symmetry.space_group_name_H-M   'P 1'
#
loop_
_entity.id
_entity.type
_entity.pdbx_description
1 polymer ?
#
loop_
_entity_poly.entity_id
_entity_poly.type
_entity_poly.pdbx_seq_one_letter_code
_entity_poly.pdbx_strand_id
1 'polypeptide(L)' 'GIGYSDEVIHIYVAWNLESVPQQVDEDEFVTRHRIPFSEAVDMVHTGEINDGKTVICLLRAWEWWKQNEPFELGK' A
#
# COMPACT_ATOMS: atom_id res chain seq x y z
N GLY A 1 14.08 19.43 4.03
CA GLY A 1 14.21 19.18 2.58
C GLY A 1 13.15 19.99 1.88
N ILE A 2 13.50 20.60 0.75
CA ILE A 2 12.60 21.48 -0.01
C ILE A 2 11.60 20.59 -0.76
N GLY A 3 10.29 20.82 -0.59
CA GLY A 3 9.27 20.24 -1.44
C GLY A 3 9.34 20.90 -2.82
N TYR A 4 9.78 20.16 -3.83
CA TYR A 4 10.13 20.69 -5.15
C TYR A 4 9.09 20.38 -6.24
N SER A 5 8.03 19.65 -5.90
CA SER A 5 7.06 19.10 -6.84
C SER A 5 5.64 19.47 -6.44
N ASP A 6 4.79 19.73 -7.43
CA ASP A 6 3.34 19.84 -7.34
C ASP A 6 2.63 18.49 -7.55
N GLU A 7 3.38 17.39 -7.51
CA GLU A 7 2.88 16.02 -7.65
C GLU A 7 1.72 15.72 -6.68
N VAL A 8 0.62 15.23 -7.25
CA VAL A 8 -0.53 14.72 -6.50
C VAL A 8 -0.48 13.20 -6.52
N ILE A 9 -0.37 12.58 -5.33
CA ILE A 9 -0.47 11.12 -5.17
C ILE A 9 -1.85 10.75 -4.68
N HIS A 10 -2.57 9.96 -5.47
CA HIS A 10 -3.85 9.39 -5.11
C HIS A 10 -3.64 8.03 -4.43
N ILE A 11 -4.36 7.79 -3.34
CA ILE A 11 -4.29 6.54 -2.56
C ILE A 11 -5.54 5.71 -2.85
N TYR A 12 -5.34 4.44 -3.16
CA TYR A 12 -6.40 3.47 -3.42
C TYR A 12 -6.17 2.20 -2.61
N VAL A 13 -7.25 1.50 -2.28
CA VAL A 13 -7.22 0.17 -1.68
C VAL A 13 -7.99 -0.77 -2.62
N ALA A 14 -7.40 -1.89 -2.96
CA ALA A 14 -7.96 -2.85 -3.91
C ALA A 14 -8.37 -4.15 -3.21
N TRP A 15 -9.51 -4.68 -3.63
CA TRP A 15 -10.11 -5.91 -3.10
C TRP A 15 -10.46 -6.84 -4.25
N ASN A 16 -10.82 -8.09 -3.95
CA ASN A 16 -11.14 -9.12 -4.96
C ASN A 16 -10.02 -9.29 -6.00
N LEU A 17 -8.77 -9.34 -5.53
CA LEU A 17 -7.59 -9.44 -6.38
C LEU A 17 -7.43 -10.84 -6.98
N GLU A 18 -7.10 -10.90 -8.27
CA GLU A 18 -6.69 -12.12 -8.95
C GLU A 18 -5.19 -12.09 -9.26
N SER A 19 -4.54 -13.26 -9.22
CA SER A 19 -3.12 -13.37 -9.54
C SER A 19 -2.94 -13.53 -11.05
N VAL A 20 -2.21 -12.59 -11.65
CA VAL A 20 -1.84 -12.63 -13.07
C VAL A 20 -0.33 -12.80 -13.24
N PRO A 21 0.15 -13.30 -14.40
CA PRO A 21 1.57 -13.29 -14.73
C PRO A 21 2.18 -11.89 -14.56
N GLN A 22 3.42 -11.81 -14.07
CA GLN A 22 4.11 -10.53 -13.92
C GLN A 22 4.48 -9.99 -15.31
N GLN A 23 4.09 -8.76 -15.60
CA GLN A 23 4.53 -8.01 -16.76
C GLN A 23 5.16 -6.71 -16.25
N VAL A 24 6.48 -6.60 -16.42
CA VAL A 24 7.30 -5.50 -15.92
C VAL A 24 8.08 -4.95 -17.10
N ASP A 25 8.28 -3.64 -17.13
CA ASP A 25 9.03 -2.98 -18.21
C ASP A 25 10.51 -3.40 -18.16
N GLU A 26 11.20 -3.32 -19.30
CA GLU A 26 12.58 -3.83 -19.44
C GLU A 26 13.58 -3.21 -18.45
N ASP A 27 13.31 -1.97 -18.02
CA ASP A 27 14.16 -1.18 -17.12
C ASP A 27 13.72 -1.23 -15.64
N GLU A 28 12.70 -2.01 -15.31
CA GLU A 28 12.14 -2.08 -13.95
C GLU A 28 12.48 -3.42 -13.25
N PHE A 29 12.95 -3.32 -12.00
CA PHE A 29 13.27 -4.48 -11.16
C PHE A 29 12.35 -4.52 -9.94
N VAL A 30 11.27 -5.32 -10.00
CA VAL A 30 10.30 -5.47 -8.90
C VAL A 30 10.08 -6.91 -8.49
N THR A 31 9.99 -7.14 -7.18
CA THR A 31 9.64 -8.41 -6.56
C THR A 31 8.34 -8.28 -5.78
N ARG A 32 7.43 -9.24 -5.93
CA ARG A 32 6.17 -9.25 -5.19
C ARG A 32 6.34 -9.95 -3.85
N HIS A 33 5.83 -9.31 -2.81
CA HIS A 33 5.74 -9.87 -1.47
C HIS A 33 4.28 -9.89 -1.02
N ARG A 34 3.87 -10.98 -0.36
CA ARG A 34 2.60 -11.03 0.38
C ARG A 34 2.93 -10.99 1.86
N ILE A 35 2.40 -9.98 2.53
CA ILE A 35 2.62 -9.72 3.95
C ILE A 35 1.23 -9.53 4.57
N PRO A 36 0.95 -10.09 5.76
CA PRO A 36 -0.24 -9.75 6.53
C PRO A 36 -0.36 -8.23 6.71
N PHE A 37 -1.56 -7.68 6.58
CA PHE A 37 -1.72 -6.22 6.61
C PHE A 37 -1.29 -5.61 7.95
N SER A 38 -1.56 -6.29 9.07
CA SER A 38 -1.10 -5.87 10.40
C SER A 38 0.43 -5.83 10.51
N GLU A 39 1.11 -6.84 9.95
CA GLU A 39 2.58 -6.90 9.94
C GLU A 39 3.17 -5.77 9.10
N ALA A 40 2.57 -5.44 7.95
CA ALA A 40 2.99 -4.29 7.15
C ALA A 40 2.84 -2.95 7.90
N VAL A 41 1.83 -2.81 8.77
CA VAL A 41 1.68 -1.64 9.65
C VAL A 41 2.74 -1.64 10.75
N ASP A 42 3.07 -2.79 11.33
CA ASP A 42 4.17 -2.90 12.29
C ASP A 42 5.51 -2.51 11.64
N MET A 43 5.77 -2.93 10.40
CA MET A 43 6.96 -2.58 9.63
C MET A 43 7.11 -1.06 9.40
N VAL A 44 6.00 -0.32 9.34
CA VAL A 44 6.03 1.16 9.31
C VAL A 44 6.54 1.72 10.65
N HIS A 45 6.10 1.14 11.77
CA HIS A 45 6.50 1.58 13.10
C HIS A 45 7.93 1.18 13.46
N THR A 46 8.43 0.05 12.94
CA THR A 46 9.84 -0.37 13.09
C THR A 46 10.78 0.41 12.18
N GLY A 47 10.27 1.03 11.11
CA GLY A 47 11.06 1.76 10.11
C GLY A 47 11.63 0.88 8.99
N GLU A 48 11.25 -0.40 8.95
CA GLU A 48 11.54 -1.30 7.81
C GLU A 48 10.83 -0.83 6.53
N ILE A 49 9.62 -0.31 6.66
CA ILE A 49 8.94 0.48 5.61
C ILE A 49 9.04 1.96 6.00
N ASN A 50 9.85 2.71 5.24
CA ASN A 50 10.10 4.13 5.51
C ASN A 50 9.89 5.06 4.31
N ASP A 51 9.49 4.53 3.15
CA ASP A 51 9.06 5.35 2.01
C ASP A 51 7.78 6.12 2.35
N GLY A 52 7.80 7.44 2.18
CA GLY A 52 6.72 8.32 2.65
C GLY A 52 5.36 8.03 2.00
N LYS A 53 5.32 7.68 0.71
CA LYS A 53 4.08 7.39 -0.02
C LYS A 53 3.51 6.04 0.44
N THR A 54 4.37 5.06 0.68
CA THR A 54 4.00 3.74 1.21
C THR A 54 3.50 3.84 2.65
N VAL A 55 4.22 4.57 3.52
CA VAL A 55 3.85 4.79 4.93
C VAL A 55 2.46 5.42 5.04
N ILE A 56 2.20 6.52 4.33
CA ILE A 56 0.89 7.19 4.42
C ILE A 56 -0.23 6.34 3.83
N CYS A 57 0.05 5.56 2.79
CA CYS A 57 -0.91 4.63 2.18
C CYS A 57 -1.36 3.58 3.20
N LEU A 58 -0.40 2.87 3.83
CA LEU A 58 -0.69 1.82 4.81
C LEU A 58 -1.45 2.36 6.03
N LEU A 59 -1.01 3.49 6.60
CA LEU A 59 -1.65 4.06 7.79
C LEU A 59 -3.06 4.59 7.51
N ARG A 60 -3.30 5.20 6.34
CA ARG A 60 -4.66 5.63 5.96
C ARG A 60 -5.58 4.45 5.71
N ALA A 61 -5.09 3.41 5.04
CA ALA A 61 -5.86 2.18 4.82
C ALA A 61 -6.18 1.48 6.15
N TRP A 62 -5.23 1.44 7.09
CA TRP A 62 -5.43 0.85 8.42
C TRP A 62 -6.49 1.59 9.23
N GLU A 63 -6.43 2.92 9.24
CA GLU A 63 -7.43 3.73 9.94
C GLU A 63 -8.83 3.56 9.32
N TRP A 64 -8.92 3.58 7.99
CA TRP A 64 -10.18 3.31 7.30
C TRP A 64 -10.71 1.91 7.63
N TRP A 65 -9.86 0.89 7.63
CA TRP A 65 -10.27 -0.49 7.94
C TRP A 65 -10.90 -0.58 9.34
N LYS A 66 -10.26 -0.05 10.39
CA LYS A 66 -10.80 -0.06 11.77
C LYS A 66 -12.17 0.62 11.90
N GLN A 67 -12.44 1.62 11.05
CA GLN A 67 -13.71 2.37 11.08
C GLN A 67 -14.83 1.69 10.28
N ASN A 68 -14.47 0.80 9.35
CA ASN A 68 -15.42 0.22 8.39
C ASN A 68 -15.51 -1.31 8.50
N GLU A 69 -14.73 -1.96 9.38
CA GLU A 69 -14.77 -3.41 9.56
C GLU A 69 -15.96 -3.90 10.41
N PRO A 70 -16.54 -5.07 10.07
CA PRO A 70 -16.41 -5.78 8.79
C PRO A 70 -17.26 -5.10 7.70
N PHE A 71 -16.72 -4.92 6.50
CA PHE A 71 -17.48 -4.45 5.34
C PHE A 71 -17.70 -5.57 4.32
N GLU A 72 -18.85 -5.51 3.65
CA GLU A 72 -19.18 -6.46 2.59
C GLU A 72 -18.44 -6.10 1.31
N LEU A 73 -17.66 -7.05 0.79
CA LEU A 73 -17.17 -7.00 -0.57
C LEU A 73 -18.34 -7.36 -1.49
N GLY A 74 -18.92 -6.36 -2.15
CA GLY A 74 -19.92 -6.58 -3.19
C GLY A 74 -19.42 -7.61 -4.20
N LYS A 75 -20.33 -8.50 -4.64
CA LYS A 75 -20.04 -9.53 -5.64
C LYS A 75 -19.67 -8.94 -6.98
#